data_AF-A0A1M3PCW0-F1
#
_entry.id   AF-A0A1M3PCW0-F1
#
_cell.length_a   1.000
_cell.length_b   1.000
_cell.length_c   1.000
_cell.angle_alpha   90.00
_cell.angle_beta   90.00
_cell.angle_gamma   90.00
#
_symmetry.space_group_name_H-M   'P 1'
#
loop_
_entity.id
_entity.type
_entity.pdbx_description
1 polymer ?
#
loop_
_entity_poly.entity_id
_entity_poly.type
_entity_poly.pdbx_seq_one_letter_code
_entity_poly.pdbx_strand_id
1 'polypeptide(L)'
;MDYEIERSLRGLAEKIGDEIAVRLVERFRQGELPVAPEYLTAFQVAQLTGFTPKGLENMRAKRIGPPFMKVGNSVRYRVADVRAWMDAGGDA
;
A
#
# COMPACT_ATOMS: atom_id res chain seq x y z
N MET A 1 4.99 -33.25 24.07
CA MET A 1 4.14 -32.11 24.45
C MET A 1 4.14 -31.06 23.34
N ASP A 2 5.32 -30.74 22.80
CA ASP A 2 5.47 -29.78 21.69
C ASP A 2 4.74 -30.18 20.39
N TYR A 3 4.70 -31.47 20.04
CA TYR A 3 4.03 -31.97 18.82
C TYR A 3 2.50 -31.73 18.80
N GLU A 4 1.83 -31.85 19.95
CA GLU A 4 0.37 -31.58 20.04
C GLU A 4 0.07 -30.07 19.99
N ILE A 5 0.98 -29.24 20.53
CA ILE A 5 0.87 -27.78 20.45
C ILE A 5 1.06 -27.32 19.00
N GLU A 6 2.08 -27.82 18.30
CA GLU A 6 2.31 -27.50 16.89
C GLU A 6 1.15 -27.95 15.99
N ARG A 7 0.61 -29.15 16.23
CA ARG A 7 -0.56 -29.67 15.51
C ARG A 7 -1.80 -28.81 15.73
N SER A 8 -2.04 -28.38 16.96
CA SER A 8 -3.15 -27.49 17.33
C SER A 8 -3.01 -26.12 16.67
N LEU A 9 -1.81 -25.53 16.70
CA LEU A 9 -1.51 -24.25 16.05
C LEU A 9 -1.70 -24.31 14.53
N ARG A 10 -1.28 -25.41 13.89
CA ARG A 10 -1.52 -25.64 12.46
C ARG A 10 -3.01 -25.71 12.15
N GLY A 11 -3.79 -26.48 12.93
CA GLY A 11 -5.23 -26.58 12.75
C GLY A 11 -5.95 -25.24 12.95
N LEU A 12 -5.49 -24.41 13.90
CA LEU A 12 -6.00 -23.05 14.08
C LEU A 12 -5.66 -22.15 12.89
N ALA A 13 -4.43 -22.21 12.38
CA ALA A 13 -4.01 -21.41 11.24
C ALA A 13 -4.78 -21.76 9.96
N GLU A 14 -5.01 -23.06 9.70
CA GLU A 14 -5.85 -23.53 8.60
C GLU A 14 -7.28 -23.00 8.72
N LYS A 15 -7.89 -23.11 9.92
CA LYS A 15 -9.25 -22.62 10.16
C LYS A 15 -9.37 -21.11 9.99
N ILE A 16 -8.39 -20.34 10.46
CA ILE A 16 -8.34 -18.88 10.25
C ILE A 16 -8.21 -18.58 8.75
N GLY A 17 -7.34 -19.30 8.05
CA GLY A 17 -7.17 -19.16 6.61
C GLY A 17 -8.47 -19.36 5.84
N ASP A 18 -9.18 -20.45 6.11
CA ASP A 18 -10.47 -20.76 5.50
C ASP A 18 -11.52 -19.69 5.80
N GLU A 19 -11.62 -19.25 7.05
CA GLU A 19 -12.62 -18.27 7.44
C GLU A 19 -12.36 -16.89 6.81
N ILE A 20 -11.09 -16.49 6.70
CA ILE A 20 -10.70 -15.27 5.96
C ILE A 20 -11.03 -15.43 4.48
N ALA A 21 -10.70 -16.57 3.86
CA ALA A 21 -10.96 -16.81 2.45
C ALA A 21 -12.46 -16.70 2.12
N VAL A 22 -13.33 -17.34 2.93
CA VAL A 22 -14.79 -17.24 2.78
C VAL A 22 -15.25 -15.78 2.88
N ARG A 23 -14.80 -15.05 3.91
CA ARG A 23 -15.19 -13.64 4.10
C ARG A 23 -14.73 -12.74 2.96
N LEU A 24 -13.56 -13.00 2.38
CA LEU A 24 -13.07 -12.26 1.21
C LEU A 24 -13.92 -12.56 -0.02
N VAL A 25 -14.21 -13.83 -0.32
CA VAL A 25 -15.04 -14.23 -1.47
C VAL A 25 -16.43 -13.59 -1.40
N GLU A 26 -17.06 -13.56 -0.22
CA GLU A 26 -18.37 -12.91 -0.07
C GLU A 26 -18.29 -11.40 -0.33
N ARG A 27 -17.25 -10.72 0.17
CA ARG A 27 -17.01 -9.30 -0.12
C ARG A 27 -16.72 -9.03 -1.60
N PHE A 28 -15.99 -9.93 -2.28
CA PHE A 28 -15.78 -9.88 -3.74
C PHE A 28 -17.12 -9.91 -4.48
N ARG A 29 -18.01 -10.84 -4.13
CA ARG A 29 -19.35 -10.96 -4.75
C ARG A 29 -20.19 -9.71 -4.53
N GLN A 30 -19.99 -9.03 -3.41
CA GLN A 30 -20.67 -7.79 -3.06
C GLN A 30 -20.00 -6.54 -3.68
N GLY A 31 -18.85 -6.67 -4.34
CA GLY A 31 -18.10 -5.55 -4.92
C GLY A 31 -17.39 -4.67 -3.89
N GLU A 32 -17.29 -5.13 -2.63
CA GLU A 32 -16.82 -4.34 -1.48
C GLU A 32 -15.35 -4.58 -1.14
N LEU A 33 -14.48 -4.53 -2.15
CA LEU A 33 -13.04 -4.54 -1.88
C LEU A 33 -12.50 -3.12 -1.71
N PRO A 34 -11.52 -2.94 -0.80
CA PRO A 34 -10.69 -1.76 -0.85
C PRO A 34 -9.93 -1.76 -2.18
N VAL A 35 -10.39 -0.95 -3.13
CA VAL A 35 -9.68 -0.71 -4.39
C VAL A 35 -8.41 0.05 -4.05
N ALA A 36 -7.27 -0.43 -4.56
CA ALA A 36 -6.02 0.30 -4.43
C ALA A 36 -6.21 1.72 -5.03
N PRO A 37 -5.98 2.80 -4.26
CA PRO A 37 -6.31 4.13 -4.73
C PRO A 37 -5.41 4.54 -5.89
N GLU A 38 -6.01 5.10 -6.94
CA GLU A 38 -5.26 5.68 -8.08
C GLU A 38 -4.38 6.86 -7.63
N TYR A 39 -4.85 7.61 -6.63
CA TYR A 39 -4.19 8.80 -6.10
C TYR A 39 -3.72 8.57 -4.67
N LEU A 40 -2.41 8.57 -4.49
CA LEU A 40 -1.74 8.34 -3.23
C LEU A 40 -1.52 9.64 -2.46
N THR A 41 -1.62 9.55 -1.14
CA THR A 41 -1.11 10.56 -0.22
C THR A 41 0.42 10.50 -0.15
N ALA A 42 1.06 11.54 0.40
CA ALA A 42 2.50 11.51 0.66
C ALA A 42 2.90 10.36 1.61
N PHE A 43 2.03 9.96 2.53
CA PHE A 43 2.26 8.81 3.41
C PHE A 43 2.26 7.50 2.62
N GLN A 44 1.30 7.29 1.72
CA GLN A 44 1.25 6.09 0.88
C GLN A 44 2.41 6.03 -0.11
N VAL A 45 2.84 7.18 -0.67
CA VAL A 45 4.06 7.22 -1.49
C VAL A 45 5.29 6.86 -0.66
N ALA A 46 5.41 7.39 0.56
CA ALA A 46 6.49 7.01 1.47
C ALA A 46 6.54 5.50 1.74
N GLN A 47 5.38 4.85 1.92
CA GLN A 47 5.32 3.40 2.05
C GLN A 47 5.72 2.67 0.75
N LEU A 48 5.33 3.20 -0.42
CA LEU A 48 5.63 2.61 -1.72
C LEU A 48 7.12 2.72 -2.10
N THR A 49 7.76 3.84 -1.78
CA THR A 49 9.11 4.18 -2.26
C THR A 49 10.20 4.04 -1.20
N GLY A 50 9.85 3.88 0.08
CA GLY A 50 10.78 3.85 1.21
C GLY A 50 11.31 5.23 1.65
N PHE A 51 10.88 6.33 0.99
CA PHE A 51 11.23 7.69 1.41
C PHE A 51 10.38 8.13 2.61
N THR A 52 10.85 9.13 3.37
CA THR A 52 10.02 9.72 4.42
C THR A 52 9.02 10.75 3.86
N PRO A 53 7.85 10.97 4.49
CA PRO A 53 6.93 12.02 4.07
C PRO A 53 7.57 13.41 4.04
N LYS A 54 8.50 13.69 4.96
CA LYS A 54 9.26 14.95 5.00
C LYS A 54 10.28 15.02 3.85
N GLY A 55 10.92 13.92 3.50
CA GLY A 55 11.79 13.83 2.31
C GLY A 55 11.01 14.17 1.04
N LEU A 56 9.83 13.58 0.86
CA LEU A 56 8.93 13.88 -0.25
C LEU A 56 8.48 15.35 -0.25
N GLU A 57 8.25 15.95 0.92
CA GLU A 57 7.95 17.39 1.03
C GLU A 57 9.11 18.28 0.58
N ASN A 58 10.33 17.96 1.01
CA ASN A 58 11.53 18.68 0.59
C ASN A 58 11.77 18.55 -0.92
N MET A 59 11.54 17.37 -1.49
CA MET A 59 11.59 17.13 -2.94
C MET A 59 10.59 18.04 -3.68
N ARG A 60 9.33 18.07 -3.24
CA ARG A 60 8.31 18.97 -3.81
C ARG A 60 8.73 20.44 -3.72
N ALA A 61 9.27 20.88 -2.58
CA ALA A 61 9.74 22.25 -2.39
C ALA A 61 10.87 22.63 -3.37
N LYS A 62 11.74 21.67 -3.70
CA LYS A 62 12.80 21.80 -4.70
C LYS A 62 12.35 21.55 -6.14
N ARG A 63 11.08 21.17 -6.35
CA ARG A 63 10.50 20.74 -7.64
C ARG A 63 11.23 19.54 -8.27
N ILE A 64 11.63 18.60 -7.43
CA ILE A 64 12.27 17.35 -7.82
C ILE A 64 11.47 16.15 -7.29
N GLY A 65 11.87 14.93 -7.69
CA GLY A 65 11.26 13.69 -7.25
C GLY A 65 9.95 13.33 -7.99
N PRO A 66 9.09 12.48 -7.41
CA PRO A 66 7.94 11.94 -8.13
C PRO A 66 6.92 13.05 -8.46
N PRO A 67 6.28 13.00 -9.64
CA PRO A 67 5.26 13.96 -10.03
C PRO A 67 4.11 14.02 -9.01
N PHE A 68 3.71 15.24 -8.66
CA PHE A 68 2.64 15.48 -7.70
C PHE A 68 1.63 16.50 -8.24
N MET A 69 0.41 16.45 -7.71
CA MET A 69 -0.65 17.41 -8.01
C MET A 69 -1.25 17.97 -6.71
N LYS A 70 -1.72 19.22 -6.77
CA LYS A 70 -2.48 19.86 -5.70
C LYS A 70 -3.97 19.68 -5.95
N VAL A 71 -4.68 19.17 -4.95
CA VAL A 71 -6.14 19.02 -4.95
C VAL A 71 -6.66 19.79 -3.74
N GLY A 72 -7.05 21.05 -3.96
CA GLY A 72 -7.25 22.02 -2.89
C GLY A 72 -6.00 22.15 -2.02
N ASN A 73 -6.16 21.98 -0.71
CA ASN A 73 -5.03 22.02 0.23
C ASN A 73 -4.20 20.73 0.24
N SER A 74 -4.71 19.63 -0.33
CA SER A 74 -4.05 18.33 -0.32
C SER A 74 -3.01 18.17 -1.43
N VAL A 75 -1.99 17.35 -1.17
CA VAL A 75 -1.05 16.84 -2.19
C VAL A 75 -1.44 15.41 -2.52
N ARG A 76 -1.45 15.09 -3.81
CA ARG A 76 -1.70 13.74 -4.33
C ARG A 76 -0.63 13.35 -5.35
N TYR A 77 -0.46 12.05 -5.48
CA TYR A 77 0.47 11.42 -6.40
C TYR A 77 -0.28 10.36 -7.18
N ARG A 78 -0.22 10.41 -8.52
CA ARG A 78 -0.78 9.31 -9.30
C ARG A 78 0.13 8.11 -9.17
N VAL A 79 -0.43 6.94 -8.86
CA VAL A 79 0.38 5.73 -8.61
C VAL A 79 1.26 5.36 -9.81
N ALA A 80 0.75 5.53 -11.04
CA ALA A 80 1.49 5.25 -12.28
C ALA A 80 2.74 6.14 -12.40
N ASP A 81 2.61 7.43 -12.09
CA ASP A 81 3.70 8.40 -12.24
C ASP A 81 4.80 8.17 -11.19
N VAL A 82 4.41 7.82 -9.96
CA VAL A 82 5.37 7.45 -8.90
C VAL A 82 6.17 6.21 -9.30
N ARG A 83 5.50 5.20 -9.86
CA ARG A 83 6.17 3.98 -10.35
C ARG A 83 7.11 4.28 -11.50
N ALA A 84 6.64 5.02 -12.50
CA ALA A 84 7.46 5.43 -13.63
C ALA A 84 8.71 6.22 -13.19
N TRP A 85 8.59 7.07 -12.17
CA TRP A 85 9.73 7.79 -11.60
C TRP A 85 10.71 6.86 -10.88
N MET A 86 10.24 5.89 -10.10
CA MET A 86 11.09 4.88 -9.47
C MET A 86 11.81 4.02 -10.53
N ASP A 87 11.08 3.60 -11.56
CA ASP A 87 11.62 2.80 -12.67
C ASP A 87 12.67 3.58 -13.48
N ALA A 88 12.56 4.91 -13.53
CA ALA A 88 13.53 5.81 -14.14
C ALA A 88 14.78 6.09 -13.26
N GLY A 89 14.88 5.48 -12.08
CA GLY A 89 16.04 5.59 -11.19
C GLY A 89 15.80 6.36 -9.89
N GLY A 90 14.63 7.00 -9.74
CA GLY A 90 14.28 7.71 -8.50
C GLY A 90 15.17 8.93 -8.22
N ASP A 91 15.78 9.49 -9.26
CA ASP A 91 16.68 10.62 -9.12
C ASP A 91 15.93 11.88 -8.67
N ALA A 92 16.57 12.62 -7.76
CA ALA A 92 16.12 13.87 -7.17
C ALA A 92 16.97 15.01 -7.73
#